data_AF-A0A7Y8AE47-F1
#
_entry.id   AF-A0A7Y8AE47-F1
#
_cell.length_a   1.000
_cell.length_b   1.000
_cell.length_c   1.000
_cell.angle_alpha   90.00
_cell.angle_beta   90.00
_cell.angle_gamma   90.00
#
_symmetry.space_group_name_H-M   'P 1'
#
loop_
_entity.id
_entity.type
_entity.pdbx_description
1 polymer ?
#
loop_
_entity_poly.entity_id
_entity_poly.type
_entity_poly.pdbx_seq_one_letter_code
_entity_poly.pdbx_strand_id
1 'polypeptide(L)'
;MQASSMEGVAQARPKTFLRLLLLPLVILGGMGLSVEAGLLGPLGVQVGHLWATLSIFGVGSAILFLLLLFSGPQTGPALTDLPRWQLIGGFLGPMYVVVLTLATPHIGIAMTMIAILSGQVGKSVLIDHFGWFGTARKRVNVERWIALALIVVALVLIARG
;
A
#
# COMPACT_ATOMS: atom_id res chain seq x y z
N MET A 1 27.36 21.51 -1.68
CA MET A 1 28.24 20.32 -1.67
C MET A 1 27.48 19.13 -1.08
N GLN A 2 26.40 18.68 -1.74
CA GLN A 2 25.42 17.76 -1.15
C GLN A 2 24.77 16.82 -2.21
N ALA A 3 25.46 16.61 -3.34
CA ALA A 3 24.95 15.80 -4.46
C ALA A 3 25.66 14.43 -4.60
N SER A 4 26.59 14.08 -3.71
CA SER A 4 27.49 12.93 -3.88
C SER A 4 27.10 11.67 -3.11
N SER A 5 26.03 11.68 -2.30
CA SER A 5 25.71 10.56 -1.39
C SER A 5 24.60 9.63 -1.86
N MET A 6 24.08 9.77 -3.09
CA MET A 6 23.00 8.92 -3.61
C MET A 6 23.44 7.83 -4.62
N GLU A 7 24.73 7.69 -4.90
CA GLU A 7 25.24 6.73 -5.90
C GLU A 7 25.50 5.31 -5.36
N GLY A 8 25.20 5.03 -4.09
CA GLY A 8 25.68 3.83 -3.39
C GLY A 8 24.68 2.71 -3.10
N VAL A 9 23.42 2.77 -3.54
CA VAL A 9 22.50 1.63 -3.37
C VAL A 9 22.58 0.75 -4.62
N ALA A 10 23.64 -0.06 -4.70
CA ALA A 10 23.72 -1.15 -5.67
C ALA A 10 22.50 -2.04 -5.47
N GLN A 11 21.49 -1.90 -6.34
CA GLN A 11 20.31 -2.75 -6.37
C GLN A 11 20.75 -4.17 -6.74
N ALA A 12 21.10 -4.97 -5.72
CA ALA A 12 21.26 -6.41 -5.87
C ALA A 12 19.94 -6.94 -6.43
N ARG A 13 19.93 -7.41 -7.68
CA ARG A 13 18.72 -8.01 -8.27
C ARG A 13 18.33 -9.18 -7.36
N PRO A 14 17.11 -9.19 -6.78
CA PRO A 14 16.70 -10.31 -5.96
C PRO A 14 16.75 -11.57 -6.83
N LYS A 15 17.44 -12.61 -6.33
CA LYS A 15 17.55 -13.92 -6.99
C LYS A 15 16.14 -14.38 -7.38
N THR A 16 15.95 -14.93 -8.58
CA THR A 16 14.63 -15.32 -9.11
C THR A 16 13.80 -16.14 -8.11
N PHE A 17 14.47 -17.00 -7.33
CA PHE A 17 13.88 -17.76 -6.22
C PHE A 17 13.22 -16.89 -5.14
N LEU A 18 13.86 -15.79 -4.72
CA LEU A 18 13.30 -14.87 -3.72
C LEU A 18 12.02 -14.19 -4.24
N ARG A 19 11.96 -13.87 -5.54
CA ARG A 19 10.75 -13.30 -6.15
C ARG A 19 9.59 -14.30 -6.10
N LEU A 20 9.86 -15.57 -6.42
CA LEU A 20 8.86 -16.63 -6.36
C LEU A 20 8.34 -16.87 -4.94
N LEU A 21 9.17 -16.68 -3.91
CA LEU A 21 8.76 -16.79 -2.51
C LEU A 21 7.95 -15.56 -2.03
N LEU A 22 8.31 -14.36 -2.47
CA LEU A 22 7.63 -13.13 -2.06
C LEU A 22 6.25 -12.96 -2.71
N LEU A 23 6.04 -13.49 -3.92
CA LEU A 23 4.77 -13.36 -4.65
C LEU A 23 3.57 -13.92 -3.85
N PRO A 24 3.58 -15.17 -3.35
CA PRO A 24 2.52 -15.68 -2.49
C PRO A 24 2.30 -14.84 -1.24
N LEU A 25 3.37 -14.34 -0.61
CA LEU A 25 3.25 -13.53 0.61
C LEU A 25 2.55 -12.20 0.34
N VAL A 26 2.86 -11.54 -0.78
CA VAL A 26 2.18 -10.31 -1.20
C VAL A 26 0.72 -10.58 -1.56
N ILE A 27 0.42 -11.72 -2.20
CA ILE A 27 -0.97 -12.13 -2.49
C ILE A 27 -1.74 -12.33 -1.18
N LEU A 28 -1.17 -13.03 -0.21
CA LEU A 28 -1.77 -13.21 1.11
C LEU A 28 -1.98 -11.86 1.82
N GLY A 29 -1.02 -10.95 1.72
CA GLY A 29 -1.18 -9.57 2.19
C GLY A 29 -2.35 -8.84 1.53
N GLY A 30 -2.51 -8.99 0.22
CA GLY A 30 -3.65 -8.45 -0.53
C GLY A 30 -4.99 -9.07 -0.13
N MET A 31 -5.03 -10.38 0.14
CA MET A 31 -6.22 -11.03 0.70
C MET A 31 -6.59 -10.45 2.07
N GLY A 32 -5.59 -10.08 2.87
CA GLY A 32 -5.78 -9.37 4.13
C GLY A 32 -6.55 -8.06 3.98
N LEU A 33 -6.32 -7.30 2.90
CA LEU A 33 -7.06 -6.05 2.62
C LEU A 33 -8.56 -6.30 2.38
N SER A 34 -8.91 -7.42 1.74
CA SER A 34 -10.32 -7.80 1.55
C SER A 34 -11.00 -8.17 2.87
N VAL A 35 -10.28 -8.85 3.77
CA VAL A 35 -10.75 -9.15 5.12
C VAL A 35 -10.92 -7.86 5.92
N GLU A 36 -9.94 -6.97 5.83
CA GLU A 36 -9.99 -5.64 6.45
C GLU A 36 -11.23 -4.86 6.00
N ALA A 37 -11.55 -4.86 4.70
CA ALA A 37 -12.75 -4.23 4.17
C ALA A 37 -14.03 -4.80 4.80
N GLY A 38 -14.13 -6.13 4.87
CA GLY A 38 -15.30 -6.83 5.42
C GLY A 38 -15.49 -6.63 6.91
N LEU A 39 -14.42 -6.42 7.67
CA LEU A 39 -14.48 -6.14 9.11
C LEU A 39 -14.70 -4.65 9.39
N LEU A 40 -13.92 -3.78 8.75
CA LEU A 40 -13.90 -2.35 9.06
C LEU A 40 -15.04 -1.56 8.43
N GLY A 41 -15.59 -2.00 7.30
CA GLY A 41 -16.78 -1.38 6.72
C GLY A 41 -17.93 -1.37 7.73
N PRO A 42 -18.45 -2.54 8.15
CA PRO A 42 -19.51 -2.62 9.14
C PRO A 42 -19.14 -2.01 10.49
N LEU A 43 -17.89 -2.19 10.95
CA LEU A 43 -17.43 -1.60 12.21
C LEU A 43 -17.49 -0.06 12.16
N GLY A 44 -17.08 0.55 11.04
CA GLY A 44 -17.15 1.99 10.84
C GLY A 44 -18.58 2.55 10.92
N VAL A 45 -19.57 1.79 10.47
CA VAL A 45 -21.00 2.15 10.60
C VAL A 45 -21.48 2.06 12.06
N GLN A 46 -20.98 1.08 12.82
CA GLN A 46 -21.42 0.82 14.20
C GLN A 46 -20.80 1.78 15.23
N VAL A 47 -19.50 2.07 15.12
CA VAL A 47 -18.77 2.87 16.13
C VAL A 47 -18.25 4.20 15.61
N GLY A 48 -18.43 4.47 14.32
CA GLY A 48 -17.90 5.64 13.61
C GLY A 48 -16.58 5.34 12.90
N HIS A 49 -16.45 5.84 11.67
CA HIS A 49 -15.32 5.60 10.77
C HIS A 49 -13.95 5.96 11.36
N LEU A 50 -13.87 7.09 12.06
CA LEU A 50 -12.63 7.53 12.71
C LEU A 50 -12.27 6.67 13.92
N TRP A 51 -13.26 6.23 14.71
CA TRP A 51 -13.03 5.35 15.86
C TRP A 51 -12.61 3.95 15.41
N ALA A 52 -13.25 3.40 14.38
CA ALA A 52 -12.85 2.13 13.78
C ALA A 52 -11.42 2.19 13.24
N THR A 53 -11.07 3.27 12.53
CA THR A 53 -9.72 3.50 12.01
C THR A 53 -8.69 3.65 13.13
N LEU A 54 -8.99 4.47 14.16
CA LEU A 54 -8.10 4.66 15.30
C LEU A 54 -7.86 3.35 16.05
N SER A 55 -8.89 2.52 16.21
CA SER A 55 -8.79 1.23 16.88
C SER A 55 -7.84 0.27 16.17
N ILE A 56 -8.00 0.06 14.85
CA ILE A 56 -7.12 -0.85 14.11
C ILE A 56 -5.68 -0.35 14.04
N PHE A 57 -5.47 0.96 13.84
CA PHE A 57 -4.13 1.54 13.88
C PHE A 57 -3.53 1.50 15.28
N GLY A 58 -4.33 1.66 16.33
CA GLY A 58 -3.90 1.55 17.72
C GLY A 58 -3.42 0.14 18.05
N VAL A 59 -4.23 -0.88 17.73
CA VAL A 59 -3.86 -2.29 17.91
C VAL A 59 -2.64 -2.65 17.06
N GLY A 60 -2.61 -2.26 15.79
CA GLY A 60 -1.47 -2.49 14.90
C GLY A 60 -0.19 -1.84 15.42
N SER A 61 -0.28 -0.61 15.92
CA SER A 61 0.84 0.12 16.50
C SER A 61 1.32 -0.52 17.81
N ALA A 62 0.41 -1.00 18.67
CA ALA A 62 0.78 -1.72 19.89
C ALA A 62 1.52 -3.04 19.56
N ILE A 63 1.03 -3.82 18.60
CA ILE A 63 1.69 -5.05 18.14
C ILE A 63 3.07 -4.73 17.56
N LEU A 64 3.17 -3.73 16.67
CA LEU A 64 4.45 -3.32 16.08
C LEU A 64 5.43 -2.82 17.15
N PHE A 65 4.96 -2.08 18.14
CA PHE A 65 5.77 -1.61 19.26
C PHE A 65 6.31 -2.79 20.08
N LEU A 66 5.47 -3.78 20.40
CA LEU A 66 5.92 -5.00 21.08
C LEU A 66 6.96 -5.74 20.27
N LEU A 67 6.73 -5.94 18.97
CA LEU A 67 7.70 -6.57 18.08
C LEU A 67 9.03 -5.81 18.07
N LEU A 68 8.99 -4.48 18.07
CA LEU A 68 10.19 -3.64 18.13
C LEU A 68 11.00 -3.86 19.41
N LEU A 69 10.34 -3.99 20.57
CA LEU A 69 11.02 -4.29 21.84
C LEU A 69 11.79 -5.61 21.80
N PHE A 70 11.29 -6.61 21.07
CA PHE A 70 11.93 -7.93 20.95
C PHE A 70 12.86 -8.07 19.74
N SER A 71 12.87 -7.12 18.81
CA SER A 71 13.64 -7.22 17.55
C SER A 71 15.12 -6.84 17.66
N GLY A 72 15.58 -6.39 18.83
CA GLY A 72 16.96 -5.98 19.06
C GLY A 72 17.35 -4.66 18.35
N PRO A 73 18.64 -4.29 18.38
CA PRO A 73 19.13 -3.04 17.79
C PRO A 73 18.86 -2.97 16.28
N GLN A 74 18.13 -1.95 15.85
CA GLN A 74 17.87 -1.72 14.43
C GLN A 74 19.11 -1.11 13.77
N THR A 75 19.53 -1.67 12.64
CA THR A 75 20.65 -1.14 11.85
C THR A 75 20.10 -0.16 10.83
N GLY A 76 20.18 1.14 11.12
CA GLY A 76 19.70 2.19 10.23
C GLY A 76 19.94 3.61 10.76
N PRO A 77 19.84 4.64 9.89
CA PRO A 77 19.93 6.04 10.30
C PRO A 77 18.76 6.41 11.21
N ALA A 78 18.95 7.41 12.07
CA ALA A 78 17.87 7.91 12.91
C ALA A 78 16.76 8.52 12.02
N LEU A 79 15.51 8.42 12.46
CA LEU A 79 14.37 9.02 11.74
C LEU A 79 14.55 10.53 11.51
N THR A 80 15.29 11.20 12.40
CA THR A 80 15.62 12.63 12.31
C THR A 80 16.55 12.97 11.15
N ASP A 81 17.33 12.00 10.66
CA ASP A 81 18.31 12.18 9.60
C ASP A 81 17.70 11.95 8.21
N LEU A 82 16.47 11.43 8.15
CA LEU A 82 15.75 11.13 6.92
C LEU A 82 14.93 12.33 6.43
N PRO A 83 14.72 12.45 5.10
CA PRO A 83 13.84 13.48 4.54
C PRO A 83 12.41 13.36 5.10
N ARG A 84 11.90 14.46 5.67
CA ARG A 84 10.57 14.50 6.34
C ARG A 84 9.40 14.06 5.45
N TRP A 85 9.51 14.19 4.13
CA TRP A 85 8.47 13.74 3.20
C TRP A 85 8.22 12.24 3.26
N GLN A 86 9.18 11.42 3.70
CA GLN A 86 9.00 9.98 3.86
C GLN A 86 7.96 9.64 4.94
N LEU A 87 7.78 10.53 5.91
CA LEU A 87 6.79 10.39 6.99
C LEU A 87 5.35 10.54 6.50
N ILE A 88 5.13 11.11 5.31
CA ILE A 88 3.79 11.22 4.69
C ILE A 88 3.17 9.83 4.51
N GLY A 89 3.99 8.78 4.34
CA GLY A 89 3.50 7.40 4.28
C GLY A 89 2.65 7.00 5.51
N GLY A 90 2.99 7.51 6.70
CA GLY A 90 2.24 7.25 7.93
C GLY A 90 0.83 7.84 7.93
N PHE A 91 0.59 8.91 7.16
CA PHE A 91 -0.73 9.52 7.01
C PHE A 91 -1.61 8.83 5.94
N LEU A 92 -0.99 8.28 4.90
CA LEU A 92 -1.71 7.65 3.79
C LEU A 92 -2.46 6.38 4.22
N GLY A 93 -1.94 5.63 5.19
CA GLY A 93 -2.59 4.44 5.74
C GLY A 93 -3.96 4.73 6.39
N PRO A 94 -4.03 5.61 7.40
CA PRO A 94 -5.30 5.99 8.02
C PRO A 94 -6.30 6.57 7.01
N MET A 95 -5.82 7.40 6.06
CA MET A 95 -6.68 7.93 5.01
C MET A 95 -7.30 6.83 4.14
N TYR A 96 -6.50 5.82 3.76
CA TYR A 96 -6.98 4.64 3.05
C TYR A 96 -8.05 3.90 3.84
N VAL A 97 -7.82 3.66 5.14
CA VAL A 97 -8.78 2.92 5.99
C VAL A 97 -10.07 3.70 6.21
N VAL A 98 -10.01 5.03 6.36
CA VAL A 98 -11.23 5.85 6.42
C VAL A 98 -12.04 5.69 5.15
N VAL A 99 -11.42 5.84 3.97
CA VAL A 99 -12.08 5.62 2.68
C VAL A 99 -12.63 4.19 2.58
N LEU A 100 -11.89 3.20 3.06
CA LEU A 100 -12.31 1.80 3.09
C LEU A 100 -13.59 1.63 3.93
N THR A 101 -13.63 2.20 5.14
CA THR A 101 -14.79 2.11 6.04
C THR A 101 -16.01 2.86 5.51
N LEU A 102 -15.79 3.93 4.72
CA LEU A 102 -16.83 4.72 4.08
C LEU A 102 -17.36 4.05 2.81
N ALA A 103 -16.49 3.47 1.98
CA ALA A 103 -16.89 2.92 0.68
C ALA A 103 -17.47 1.52 0.81
N THR A 104 -16.84 0.65 1.60
CA THR A 104 -17.17 -0.79 1.64
C THR A 104 -18.65 -1.08 1.96
N PRO A 105 -19.30 -0.41 2.93
CA PRO A 105 -20.72 -0.65 3.23
C PRO A 105 -21.67 -0.24 2.10
N HIS A 106 -21.26 0.71 1.24
CA HIS A 106 -22.13 1.29 0.22
C HIS A 106 -22.01 0.59 -1.14
N ILE A 107 -20.80 0.21 -1.54
CA ILE A 107 -20.54 -0.41 -2.84
C ILE A 107 -20.10 -1.87 -2.75
N GLY A 108 -19.92 -2.40 -1.54
CA GLY A 108 -19.49 -3.77 -1.31
C GLY A 108 -17.98 -3.98 -1.38
N ILE A 109 -17.51 -5.12 -0.84
CA ILE A 109 -16.08 -5.45 -0.70
C ILE A 109 -15.42 -5.59 -2.08
N ALA A 110 -16.02 -6.34 -3.00
CA ALA A 110 -15.44 -6.65 -4.31
C ALA A 110 -15.17 -5.36 -5.13
N MET A 111 -16.17 -4.50 -5.23
CA MET A 111 -16.05 -3.20 -5.90
C MET A 111 -15.00 -2.31 -5.24
N THR A 112 -14.97 -2.27 -3.91
CA THR A 112 -14.01 -1.46 -3.15
C THR A 112 -12.57 -1.92 -3.44
N MET A 113 -12.31 -3.23 -3.41
CA MET A 113 -10.97 -3.78 -3.67
C MET A 113 -10.49 -3.52 -5.09
N ILE A 114 -11.36 -3.66 -6.09
CA ILE A 114 -10.96 -3.42 -7.49
C ILE A 114 -10.73 -1.94 -7.76
N ALA A 115 -11.54 -1.05 -7.17
CA ALA A 115 -11.32 0.38 -7.25
C ALA A 115 -9.97 0.78 -6.62
N ILE A 116 -9.66 0.23 -5.44
CA ILE A 116 -8.36 0.41 -4.78
C ILE A 116 -7.21 -0.11 -5.66
N LEU A 117 -7.34 -1.32 -6.19
CA LEU A 117 -6.33 -1.93 -7.06
C LEU A 117 -6.09 -1.07 -8.31
N SER A 118 -7.16 -0.53 -8.92
CA SER A 118 -7.08 0.39 -10.06
C SER A 118 -6.24 1.63 -9.70
N GLY A 119 -6.53 2.27 -8.57
CA GLY A 119 -5.78 3.42 -8.08
C GLY A 119 -4.31 3.10 -7.77
N GLN A 120 -4.04 1.94 -7.15
CA GLN A 120 -2.69 1.47 -6.83
C GLN A 120 -1.86 1.23 -8.08
N VAL A 121 -2.40 0.51 -9.07
CA VAL A 121 -1.72 0.25 -10.34
C VAL A 121 -1.54 1.53 -11.14
N GLY A 122 -2.57 2.39 -11.19
CA GLY A 122 -2.52 3.67 -11.89
C GLY A 122 -1.41 4.54 -11.34
N LYS A 123 -1.41 4.78 -10.03
CA LYS A 123 -0.37 5.58 -9.36
C LYS A 123 1.01 4.95 -9.49
N SER A 124 1.13 3.62 -9.46
CA SER A 124 2.40 2.92 -9.72
C SER A 124 2.97 3.26 -11.10
N VAL A 125 2.13 3.31 -12.14
CA VAL A 125 2.57 3.70 -13.49
C VAL A 125 3.08 5.13 -13.51
N LEU A 126 2.40 6.07 -12.86
CA LEU A 126 2.85 7.47 -12.77
C LEU A 126 4.19 7.58 -12.04
N ILE A 127 4.35 6.89 -10.90
CA ILE A 127 5.59 6.88 -10.13
C ILE A 127 6.75 6.35 -10.99
N ASP A 128 6.55 5.22 -11.66
CA ASP A 128 7.56 4.61 -12.54
C ASP A 128 7.90 5.52 -13.74
N HIS A 129 6.89 6.21 -14.30
CA HIS A 129 7.06 7.10 -15.45
C HIS A 129 7.84 8.37 -15.12
N PHE A 130 7.55 8.99 -13.98
CA PHE A 130 8.18 10.24 -13.56
C PHE A 130 9.42 10.03 -12.68
N GLY A 131 9.71 8.79 -12.26
CA GLY A 131 10.83 8.50 -11.36
C GLY A 131 10.64 9.10 -9.97
N TRP A 132 9.39 9.22 -9.51
CA TRP A 132 9.10 9.79 -8.19
C TRP A 132 9.75 8.94 -7.08
N PHE A 133 10.08 9.58 -5.95
CA PHE A 133 10.69 8.95 -4.77
C PHE A 133 12.10 8.35 -4.99
N GLY A 134 12.87 8.91 -5.93
CA GLY A 134 14.24 8.45 -6.20
C GLY A 134 14.29 7.11 -6.94
N THR A 135 13.16 6.68 -7.52
CA THR A 135 13.11 5.47 -8.34
C THR A 135 13.73 5.76 -9.72
N ALA A 136 14.56 4.83 -10.21
CA ALA A 136 15.10 4.93 -11.56
C ALA A 136 13.94 4.97 -12.57
N ARG A 137 13.88 6.04 -13.38
CA ARG A 137 12.81 6.24 -14.36
C ARG A 137 12.70 5.01 -15.26
N LYS A 138 11.57 4.33 -15.22
CA LYS A 138 11.32 3.17 -16.08
C LYS A 138 10.48 3.61 -17.27
N ARG A 139 10.81 3.10 -18.45
CA ARG A 139 9.91 3.24 -19.61
C ARG A 139 8.63 2.48 -19.27
N VAL A 140 7.53 3.20 -19.20
CA VAL A 140 6.21 2.58 -19.07
C VAL A 140 5.93 1.81 -20.35
N ASN A 141 5.81 0.49 -20.22
CA ASN A 141 5.49 -0.38 -21.36
C ASN A 141 3.97 -0.35 -21.66
N VAL A 142 3.60 -0.59 -22.91
CA VAL A 142 2.19 -0.61 -23.37
C VAL A 142 1.36 -1.63 -22.56
N GLU A 143 1.97 -2.72 -22.13
CA GLU A 143 1.38 -3.76 -21.27
C GLU A 143 0.75 -3.21 -19.98
N ARG A 144 1.33 -2.16 -19.37
CA ARG A 144 0.79 -1.56 -18.14
C ARG A 144 -0.48 -0.76 -18.40
N TRP A 145 -0.57 -0.12 -19.56
CA TRP A 145 -1.80 0.54 -19.99
C TRP A 145 -2.91 -0.48 -20.30
N ILE A 146 -2.56 -1.61 -20.92
CA ILE A 146 -3.49 -2.72 -21.13
C ILE A 146 -3.98 -3.27 -19.78
N ALA A 147 -3.07 -3.50 -18.82
CA ALA A 147 -3.44 -3.97 -17.50
C ALA A 147 -4.42 -3.01 -16.79
N LEU A 148 -4.19 -1.69 -16.87
CA LEU A 148 -5.12 -0.69 -16.35
C LEU A 148 -6.49 -0.76 -17.03
N ALA A 149 -6.53 -0.88 -18.34
CA ALA A 149 -7.78 -1.02 -19.08
C ALA A 149 -8.55 -2.28 -18.64
N LEU A 150 -7.85 -3.41 -18.46
CA LEU A 150 -8.47 -4.65 -17.98
C LEU A 150 -9.01 -4.53 -16.56
N ILE A 151 -8.33 -3.82 -15.65
CA ILE A 151 -8.83 -3.57 -14.30
C ILE A 151 -10.12 -2.72 -14.36
N VAL A 152 -10.16 -1.70 -15.22
CA VAL A 152 -11.36 -0.87 -15.42
C VAL A 152 -12.51 -1.71 -15.98
N VAL A 153 -12.24 -2.59 -16.96
CA VAL A 153 -13.25 -3.53 -17.48
C VAL A 153 -13.78 -4.43 -16.36
N ALA A 154 -12.90 -5.01 -15.54
CA ALA A 154 -13.30 -5.83 -14.40
C ALA A 154 -14.18 -5.05 -13.41
N LEU A 155 -13.83 -3.79 -13.12
CA LEU A 155 -14.63 -2.90 -12.27
C LEU A 155 -16.03 -2.68 -12.85
N VAL A 156 -16.14 -2.40 -14.15
CA VAL A 156 -17.44 -2.19 -14.82
C VAL A 156 -18.29 -3.46 -14.84
N LEU A 157 -17.68 -4.63 -15.05
CA LEU A 157 -18.40 -5.90 -15.03
C LEU A 157 -18.96 -6.22 -13.65
N ILE A 158 -18.16 -6.01 -12.60
CA ILE A 158 -18.60 -6.25 -11.21
C ILE A 158 -19.58 -5.18 -10.74
N ALA A 159 -19.50 -3.96 -11.25
CA ALA A 159 -20.50 -2.93 -10.96
C ALA A 159 -21.89 -3.26 -11.54
N ARG A 160 -21.95 -4.13 -12.55
CA ARG A 160 -23.17 -4.49 -13.28
C ARG A 160 -23.79 -5.81 -12.82
N GLY A 161 -23.02 -6.68 -12.17
CA GLY A 161 -23.47 -7.98 -11.66
C GLY A 161 -23.81 -7.90 -10.18
#